data_AF-A0A142X702-F1
#
_entry.id   AF-A0A142X702-F1
#
_cell.length_a   1.000
_cell.length_b   1.000
_cell.length_c   1.000
_cell.angle_alpha   90.00
_cell.angle_beta   90.00
_cell.angle_gamma   90.00
#
_symmetry.space_group_name_H-M   'P 1'
#
loop_
_entity.id
_entity.type
_entity.pdbx_description
1 polymer ?
#
loop_
_entity_poly.entity_id
_entity_poly.type
_entity_poly.pdbx_seq_one_letter_code
_entity_poly.pdbx_strand_id
1 'polypeptide(L)' 'MSLPELVTQRVADRTSRRVQNLEVEIATGGDRVVLRGRASSYHVKQLAQQGAREALPHARLENAIVVE' A
#
# COMPACT_ATOMS: atom_id res chain seq x y z
N MET A 1 0.92 -13.48 11.10
CA MET A 1 0.78 -12.44 10.07
C MET A 1 1.84 -11.39 10.32
N SER A 2 2.72 -11.19 9.37
CA SER A 2 3.79 -10.18 9.37
C SER A 2 3.24 -8.80 9.01
N LEU A 3 3.98 -7.73 9.31
CA LEU A 3 3.59 -6.37 8.95
C LEU A 3 3.37 -6.18 7.43
N PRO A 4 4.23 -6.71 6.53
CA PRO A 4 4.00 -6.63 5.09
C PRO A 4 2.69 -7.30 4.67
N GLU A 5 2.36 -8.47 5.23
CA GLU A 5 1.11 -9.17 4.93
C GLU A 5 -0.11 -8.36 5.40
N LEU A 6 -0.05 -7.75 6.59
CA LEU A 6 -1.12 -6.91 7.13
C LEU A 6 -1.41 -5.72 6.21
N VAL A 7 -0.36 -4.98 5.82
CA VAL A 7 -0.48 -3.83 4.91
C VAL A 7 -1.00 -4.28 3.55
N THR A 8 -0.45 -5.38 3.01
CA THR A 8 -0.90 -5.95 1.74
C THR A 8 -2.39 -6.27 1.76
N GLN A 9 -2.88 -6.92 2.81
CA GLN A 9 -4.29 -7.24 2.97
C GLN A 9 -5.16 -5.97 3.05
N ARG A 10 -4.78 -4.98 3.86
CA ARG A 10 -5.53 -3.73 3.99
C ARG A 10 -5.60 -2.93 2.68
N VAL A 11 -4.49 -2.87 1.95
CA VAL A 11 -4.44 -2.24 0.63
C VAL A 11 -5.31 -3.00 -0.38
N ALA A 12 -5.22 -4.33 -0.40
CA ALA A 12 -6.02 -5.18 -1.27
C ALA A 12 -7.52 -5.01 -1.01
N ASP A 13 -7.94 -5.00 0.26
CA ASP A 13 -9.35 -4.85 0.65
C ASP A 13 -9.88 -3.47 0.26
N ARG A 14 -9.13 -2.39 0.54
CA ARG A 14 -9.54 -1.02 0.20
C ARG A 14 -9.59 -0.74 -1.28
N THR A 15 -8.71 -1.37 -2.05
CA THR A 15 -8.67 -1.19 -3.50
C THR A 15 -9.56 -2.18 -4.23
N SER A 16 -10.20 -3.13 -3.54
CA SER A 16 -10.88 -4.28 -4.15
C SER A 16 -9.95 -5.02 -5.14
N ARG A 17 -8.66 -5.15 -4.76
CA ARG A 17 -7.58 -5.75 -5.58
C ARG A 17 -7.34 -5.09 -6.94
N ARG A 18 -7.70 -3.81 -7.10
CA ARG A 18 -7.50 -3.05 -8.34
C ARG A 18 -6.06 -2.56 -8.55
N VAL A 19 -5.17 -2.76 -7.58
CA VAL A 19 -3.73 -2.54 -7.76
C VAL A 19 -3.10 -3.84 -8.27
N GLN A 20 -2.55 -3.79 -9.49
CA GLN A 20 -1.86 -4.90 -10.11
C GLN A 20 -0.41 -4.96 -9.64
N ASN A 21 0.12 -6.19 -9.46
CA ASN A 21 1.48 -6.43 -9.00
C ASN A 21 1.80 -5.63 -7.72
N LEU A 22 0.87 -5.66 -6.75
CA LEU A 22 1.04 -4.98 -5.48
C LEU A 22 2.20 -5.59 -4.71
N GLU A 23 3.21 -4.76 -4.45
CA GLU A 23 4.33 -5.10 -3.58
C GLU A 23 4.38 -4.12 -2.41
N VAL A 24 4.66 -4.66 -1.22
CA VAL A 24 4.78 -3.89 0.01
C VAL A 24 6.14 -4.19 0.63
N GLU A 25 6.97 -3.14 0.74
CA GLU A 25 8.24 -3.20 1.44
C GLU A 25 8.12 -2.43 2.77
N ILE A 26 8.65 -3.02 3.84
CA ILE A 26 8.71 -2.38 5.16
C ILE A 26 10.17 -2.31 5.58
N ALA A 27 10.66 -1.09 5.87
CA ALA A 27 12.02 -0.89 6.34
C ALA A 27 12.24 -1.54 7.72
N THR A 28 13.49 -1.89 8.02
CA THR A 28 13.89 -2.45 9.30
C THR A 28 13.49 -1.50 10.44
N GLY A 29 12.58 -1.94 11.30
CA GLY A 29 12.02 -1.12 12.40
C GLY A 29 10.58 -0.65 12.17
N GLY A 30 10.00 -0.85 10.99
CA GLY A 30 8.59 -0.56 10.72
C GLY A 30 8.22 0.92 10.58
N ASP A 31 9.22 1.79 10.46
CA ASP A 31 9.06 3.25 10.39
C ASP A 31 8.74 3.77 8.98
N ARG A 32 9.00 2.97 7.95
CA ARG A 32 8.74 3.30 6.54
C ARG A 32 8.08 2.14 5.80
N VAL A 33 7.06 2.49 5.03
CA VAL A 33 6.36 1.60 4.09
C VAL A 33 6.50 2.14 2.67
N VAL A 34 6.83 1.27 1.72
CA VAL A 34 6.81 1.57 0.29
C VAL A 34 5.74 0.69 -0.37
N LEU A 35 4.80 1.33 -1.07
CA LEU A 35 3.83 0.65 -1.94
C LEU A 35 4.28 0.75 -3.39
N ARG A 36 4.33 -0.39 -4.09
CA ARG A 36 4.58 -0.46 -5.53
C ARG A 36 3.46 -1.24 -6.22
N GLY A 37 3.32 -1.01 -7.53
CA GLY A 37 2.32 -1.66 -8.37
C GLY A 37 1.78 -0.71 -9.43
N ARG A 38 0.72 -1.14 -10.11
CA ARG A 38 0.03 -0.37 -11.16
C ARG A 38 -1.44 -0.20 -10.83
N ALA A 39 -1.98 0.99 -11.06
CA ALA A 39 -3.39 1.31 -10.85
C ALA A 39 -3.97 1.98 -12.11
N SER A 40 -5.24 1.73 -12.41
CA SER A 40 -5.93 2.34 -13.56
C SER A 40 -6.40 3.77 -13.34
N SER A 41 -6.19 4.32 -12.14
CA SER A 41 -6.57 5.70 -11.81
C SER A 41 -5.88 6.20 -10.55
N TYR A 42 -5.76 7.52 -10.44
CA TYR A 42 -5.34 8.19 -9.21
C TYR A 42 -6.27 7.89 -8.03
N HIS A 43 -7.56 7.64 -8.27
CA HIS A 43 -8.51 7.24 -7.23
C HIS A 43 -8.09 5.92 -6.58
N VAL A 44 -7.73 4.90 -7.36
CA VAL A 44 -7.26 3.62 -6.82
C VAL A 44 -5.92 3.80 -6.09
N LYS A 45 -5.02 4.65 -6.61
CA LYS A 45 -3.75 5.00 -5.93
C LYS A 45 -3.99 5.65 -4.56
N GLN A 46 -5.00 6.52 -4.44
CA GLN A 46 -5.39 7.15 -3.17
C GLN A 46 -6.00 6.14 -2.19
N LEU A 47 -6.83 5.21 -2.66
CA LEU A 47 -7.38 4.14 -1.83
C LEU A 47 -6.29 3.22 -1.28
N ALA A 48 -5.29 2.89 -2.11
CA ALA A 48 -4.14 2.12 -1.68
C ALA A 48 -3.36 2.86 -0.58
N GLN A 49 -3.13 4.16 -0.76
CA GLN A 49 -2.48 5.00 0.24
C GLN A 49 -3.24 5.00 1.58
N GLN A 50 -4.57 5.11 1.52
CA GLN A 50 -5.41 5.10 2.69
C GLN A 50 -5.35 3.74 3.41
N GLY A 51 -5.41 2.63 2.67
CA GLY A 51 -5.30 1.29 3.25
C GLY A 51 -3.97 1.07 3.99
N ALA A 52 -2.86 1.57 3.45
CA ALA A 52 -1.57 1.49 4.14
C ALA A 52 -1.51 2.38 5.39
N ARG A 53 -2.10 3.59 5.36
CA ARG A 53 -2.20 4.46 6.56
C ARG A 53 -3.09 3.87 7.64
N GLU A 54 -4.16 3.17 7.28
CA GLU A 54 -5.02 2.46 8.24
C GLU A 54 -4.26 1.30 8.90
N ALA A 55 -3.37 0.63 8.16
CA ALA A 55 -2.54 -0.46 8.70
C ALA A 55 -1.40 0.05 9.60
N LEU A 56 -0.72 1.12 9.18
CA LEU A 56 0.42 1.69 9.87
C LEU A 56 0.31 3.23 9.94
N PRO A 57 -0.46 3.77 10.91
CA PRO A 57 -0.79 5.19 10.98
C PRO A 57 0.41 6.13 11.17
N HIS A 58 1.49 5.61 11.76
CA HIS A 58 2.67 6.41 12.12
C HIS A 58 3.88 6.17 11.21
N ALA A 59 3.79 5.18 10.29
CA ALA A 59 4.87 4.91 9.36
C ALA A 59 4.92 5.99 8.25
N ARG A 60 6.13 6.37 7.86
CA ARG A 60 6.36 7.17 6.65
C ARG A 60 5.97 6.35 5.43
N LEU A 61 4.94 6.82 4.73
CA LEU A 61 4.41 6.14 3.56
C LEU A 61 4.95 6.75 2.27
N GLU A 62 5.59 5.93 1.46
CA GLU A 62 5.93 6.22 0.07
C GLU A 62 5.00 5.45 -0.87
N ASN A 63 4.21 6.17 -1.65
CA ASN A 63 3.28 5.59 -2.61
C ASN A 63 3.85 5.68 -4.03
N ALA A 64 4.67 4.68 -4.39
CA ALA A 64 5.30 4.52 -5.68
C ALA A 64 4.44 3.76 -6.70
N ILE A 65 3.13 3.58 -6.44
CA ILE A 65 2.20 3.00 -7.43
C ILE A 65 2.13 3.91 -8.65
N VAL A 66 2.28 3.35 -9.85
CA VAL A 66 2.15 4.06 -11.12
C VAL A 66 0.69 4.06 -11.56
N VAL A 67 0.22 5.18 -12.10
CA VAL A 67 -1.11 5.30 -12.71
C VAL A 67 -0.94 5.27 -14.22
N GLU A 68 -1.64 4.34 -14.89
CA GLU A 68 -1.72 4.20 -16.36
C GLU A 68 -3.10 4.65 -16.86
#